data_AF-A0A9W6WL54-F1
#
_entry.id   AF-A0A9W6WL54-F1
#
_cell.length_a   1.000
_cell.length_b   1.000
_cell.length_c   1.000
_cell.angle_alpha   90.00
_cell.angle_beta   90.00
_cell.angle_gamma   90.00
#
_symmetry.space_group_name_H-M   'P 1'
#
loop_
_entity.id
_entity.type
_entity.pdbx_description
1 polymer ?
#
loop_
_entity_poly.entity_id
_entity_poly.type
_entity_poly.pdbx_seq_one_letter_code
_entity_poly.pdbx_strand_id
1 'polypeptide(L)'
;MSIMEHAYYASFGYQVTSFYAISSRFGTPEDLKELIDTAHGLGIRVLLDVVHSHASKNVNDGLNQFDGTDYCYFHSGGKGNHDQWDSRLFNYGNYETLRFLLSNLKFYLQEYKFDGFRFDGVTSMLICRLHDVS
;
A
#
# COMPACT_ATOMS: atom_id res chain seq x y z
N MET A 1 8.70 7.20 6.09
CA MET A 1 7.26 7.01 5.82
C MET A 1 6.92 7.68 4.49
N SER A 2 5.74 7.42 3.92
CA SER A 2 5.26 8.06 2.68
C SER A 2 6.13 7.80 1.44
N ILE A 3 6.69 6.59 1.34
CA ILE A 3 7.55 6.18 0.21
C ILE A 3 6.73 5.56 -0.92
N MET A 4 5.72 4.74 -0.63
CA MET A 4 4.80 4.23 -1.66
C MET A 4 4.05 5.41 -2.30
N GLU A 5 3.90 5.41 -3.62
CA GLU A 5 3.31 6.54 -4.34
C GLU A 5 1.83 6.74 -3.95
N HIS A 6 1.51 8.00 -3.70
CA HIS A 6 0.22 8.45 -3.18
C HIS A 6 -0.11 9.81 -3.80
N ALA A 7 -1.29 9.94 -4.40
CA ALA A 7 -1.68 11.18 -5.08
C ALA A 7 -1.85 12.36 -4.10
N TYR A 8 -2.47 12.11 -2.95
CA TYR A 8 -2.80 13.16 -1.98
C TYR A 8 -1.71 13.30 -0.91
N TYR A 9 -0.87 14.34 -1.03
CA TYR A 9 0.27 14.55 -0.12
C TYR A 9 -0.15 14.69 1.36
N ALA A 10 -1.30 15.31 1.63
CA ALA A 10 -1.78 15.49 3.00
C ALA A 10 -2.32 14.19 3.64
N SER A 11 -2.36 13.07 2.89
CA SER A 11 -2.61 11.75 3.47
C SER A 11 -1.43 11.23 4.29
N PHE A 12 -0.29 11.92 4.28
CA PHE A 12 0.97 11.45 4.87
C PHE A 12 1.40 10.06 4.38
N GLY A 13 1.01 9.70 3.15
CA GLY A 13 1.36 8.41 2.53
C GLY A 13 0.41 7.26 2.85
N TYR A 14 -0.67 7.51 3.58
CA TYR A 14 -1.63 6.46 3.95
C TYR A 14 -2.67 6.16 2.85
N GLN A 15 -2.86 7.05 1.88
CA GLN A 15 -3.75 6.83 0.74
C GLN A 15 -2.94 6.45 -0.51
N VAL A 16 -2.41 5.22 -0.50
CA VAL A 16 -1.56 4.69 -1.58
C VAL A 16 -2.38 4.48 -2.85
N THR A 17 -1.83 4.92 -3.99
CA THR A 17 -2.43 4.73 -5.31
C THR A 17 -1.65 3.73 -6.17
N SER A 18 -0.32 3.81 -6.14
CA SER A 18 0.58 2.98 -6.97
C SER A 18 1.56 2.20 -6.10
N PHE A 19 1.21 0.97 -5.78
CA PHE A 19 1.89 0.16 -4.75
C PHE A 19 3.33 -0.23 -5.10
N TYR A 20 3.68 -0.33 -6.38
CA TYR A 20 5.04 -0.67 -6.83
C TYR A 20 5.85 0.56 -7.27
N ALA A 21 5.26 1.75 -7.18
CA ALA A 21 5.95 3.00 -7.47
C ALA A 21 6.40 3.66 -6.16
N ILE A 22 7.56 4.31 -6.22
CA ILE A 22 8.02 5.20 -5.16
C ILE A 22 7.50 6.61 -5.43
N SER A 23 7.24 7.38 -4.37
CA SER A 23 6.74 8.75 -4.47
C SER A 23 7.72 9.62 -5.25
N SER A 24 7.32 10.02 -6.45
CA SER A 24 8.07 10.89 -7.37
C SER A 24 8.42 12.26 -6.81
N ARG A 25 7.78 12.68 -5.70
CA ARG A 25 8.05 13.96 -5.01
C ARG A 25 9.49 14.13 -4.54
N PHE A 26 10.20 13.03 -4.28
CA PHE A 26 11.52 13.06 -3.66
C PHE A 26 12.65 12.67 -4.62
N GLY A 27 12.34 12.45 -5.89
CA GLY A 27 13.31 12.05 -6.91
C GLY A 27 12.91 10.77 -7.63
N THR A 28 13.92 10.13 -8.17
CA THR A 28 13.84 8.90 -8.97
C THR A 28 13.96 7.65 -8.10
N PRO A 29 13.59 6.46 -8.62
CA PRO A 29 13.88 5.18 -7.97
C PRO A 29 15.36 5.00 -7.61
N GLU A 30 16.26 5.50 -8.45
CA GLU A 30 17.71 5.45 -8.25
C GLU A 30 18.14 6.27 -7.03
N ASP A 31 17.57 7.47 -6.84
CA ASP A 31 17.86 8.32 -5.69
C ASP A 31 17.46 7.62 -4.37
N LEU A 32 16.34 6.89 -4.36
CA LEU A 32 15.95 6.11 -3.17
C LEU A 32 16.90 4.95 -2.91
N LYS A 33 17.36 4.26 -3.96
CA LYS A 33 18.35 3.17 -3.81
C LYS A 33 19.65 3.71 -3.23
N GLU A 34 20.13 4.86 -3.71
CA GLU A 34 21.33 5.53 -3.18
C GLU A 34 21.15 5.92 -1.71
N LEU A 35 19.98 6.44 -1.33
CA LEU A 35 19.68 6.76 0.07
C LEU A 35 19.80 5.54 0.98
N ILE A 36 19.23 4.41 0.56
CA ILE A 36 19.25 3.17 1.35
C ILE A 36 20.67 2.59 1.40
N ASP A 37 21.39 2.58 0.27
CA ASP A 37 22.78 2.10 0.21
C ASP A 37 23.70 2.95 1.09
N THR A 38 23.52 4.28 1.08
CA THR A 38 24.26 5.20 1.96
C THR A 38 23.96 4.92 3.43
N ALA A 39 22.69 4.70 3.80
CA ALA A 39 22.31 4.33 5.15
C ALA A 39 22.96 3.00 5.59
N HIS A 40 22.97 2.01 4.69
CA HIS A 40 23.63 0.72 4.92
C HIS A 40 25.14 0.86 5.09
N GLY A 41 25.80 1.71 4.30
CA GLY A 41 27.22 2.04 4.44
C GLY A 41 27.57 2.68 5.79
N LEU A 42 26.59 3.33 6.43
CA LEU A 42 26.69 3.88 7.78
C LEU A 42 26.26 2.89 8.88
N GLY A 43 25.91 1.65 8.53
CA GLY A 43 25.42 0.64 9.47
C GLY A 43 23.99 0.88 9.97
N ILE A 44 23.23 1.74 9.30
CA ILE A 44 21.85 2.10 9.66
C ILE A 44 20.88 1.19 8.90
N ARG A 45 19.94 0.58 9.63
CA ARG A 45 18.85 -0.21 9.03
C ARG A 45 17.68 0.70 8.64
N VAL A 46 17.07 0.43 7.50
CA VAL A 46 15.97 1.22 6.94
C VAL A 46 14.71 0.35 6.88
N LEU A 47 13.67 0.77 7.58
CA LEU A 47 12.37 0.10 7.59
C LEU A 47 11.37 0.89 6.73
N LEU A 48 10.58 0.16 5.93
CA LEU A 48 9.50 0.74 5.15
C LEU A 48 8.18 0.63 5.91
N ASP A 49 7.41 1.71 5.88
CA ASP A 49 6.02 1.67 6.30
C ASP A 49 5.14 1.19 5.15
N VAL A 50 4.45 0.08 5.35
CA VAL A 50 3.65 -0.60 4.33
C VAL A 50 2.17 -0.46 4.66
N VAL A 51 1.43 0.14 3.74
CA VAL A 51 -0.01 0.34 3.85
C VAL A 51 -0.71 -0.70 2.97
N HIS A 52 -0.92 -1.90 3.52
CA HIS A 52 -1.70 -2.96 2.88
C HIS A 52 -3.10 -3.10 3.49
N SER A 53 -3.47 -2.21 4.41
CA SER A 53 -4.77 -2.22 5.09
C SER A 53 -5.92 -1.74 4.20
N HIS A 54 -5.65 -0.79 3.30
CA HIS A 54 -6.58 -0.21 2.36
C HIS A 54 -5.84 0.40 1.16
N ALA A 55 -6.58 0.81 0.14
CA ALA A 55 -6.07 1.57 -1.01
C ALA A 55 -6.93 2.81 -1.25
N SER A 56 -6.34 3.83 -1.88
CA SER A 56 -7.10 5.00 -2.32
C SER A 56 -8.24 4.61 -3.28
N LYS A 57 -9.34 5.36 -3.23
CA LYS A 57 -10.49 5.21 -4.15
C LYS A 57 -10.25 5.80 -5.54
N ASN A 58 -9.08 6.36 -5.81
CA ASN A 58 -8.71 6.89 -7.12
C ASN A 58 -8.83 5.80 -8.21
N VAL A 59 -9.54 6.12 -9.30
CA VAL A 59 -9.73 5.24 -10.46
C VAL A 59 -8.74 5.55 -11.57
N ASN A 60 -8.54 6.83 -11.91
CA ASN A 60 -7.72 7.24 -13.06
C ASN A 60 -6.22 6.98 -12.86
N ASP A 61 -5.76 7.14 -11.63
CA ASP A 61 -4.35 7.09 -11.23
C ASP A 61 -4.16 6.18 -10.00
N GLY A 62 -5.08 5.25 -9.77
CA GLY A 62 -5.07 4.32 -8.65
C GLY A 62 -5.61 2.94 -9.02
N LEU A 63 -5.69 2.06 -8.03
CA LEU A 63 -6.04 0.65 -8.22
C LEU A 63 -7.56 0.41 -8.25
N ASN A 64 -8.38 1.41 -7.92
CA ASN A 64 -9.83 1.27 -7.88
C ASN A 64 -10.41 1.05 -9.27
N GLN A 65 -11.36 0.12 -9.40
CA GLN A 65 -12.00 -0.23 -10.68
C GLN A 65 -11.02 -0.57 -11.82
N PHE A 66 -9.92 -1.26 -11.47
CA PHE A 66 -8.84 -1.59 -12.40
C PHE A 66 -9.30 -2.30 -13.69
N ASP A 67 -10.28 -3.20 -13.60
CA ASP A 67 -10.89 -3.92 -14.73
C ASP A 67 -12.32 -3.43 -15.06
N GLY A 68 -12.69 -2.25 -14.55
CA GLY A 68 -14.04 -1.70 -14.65
C GLY A 68 -15.04 -2.27 -13.63
N THR A 69 -14.65 -3.23 -12.78
CA THR A 69 -15.48 -3.77 -11.69
C THR A 69 -15.08 -3.20 -10.34
N ASP A 70 -15.99 -3.16 -9.37
CA ASP A 70 -15.66 -2.71 -8.02
C ASP A 70 -14.88 -3.76 -7.21
N TYR A 71 -14.69 -4.99 -7.71
CA TYR A 71 -14.20 -6.13 -6.92
C TYR A 71 -12.92 -6.80 -7.44
N CYS A 72 -12.20 -6.19 -8.38
CA CYS A 72 -10.96 -6.74 -8.95
C CYS A 72 -9.95 -7.16 -7.87
N TYR A 73 -9.45 -6.19 -7.10
CA TYR A 73 -8.54 -6.40 -5.94
C TYR A 73 -9.24 -6.23 -4.59
N PHE A 74 -10.49 -5.78 -4.60
CA PHE A 74 -11.24 -5.35 -3.42
C PHE A 74 -12.47 -6.23 -3.21
N HIS A 75 -13.07 -6.15 -2.03
CA HIS A 75 -14.42 -6.72 -1.87
C HIS A 75 -15.44 -5.92 -2.67
N SER A 76 -16.52 -6.57 -3.12
CA SER A 76 -17.67 -5.89 -3.76
C SER A 76 -18.56 -5.20 -2.73
N GLY A 77 -19.30 -4.17 -3.18
CA GLY A 77 -20.32 -3.50 -2.38
C GLY A 77 -19.77 -2.83 -1.11
N GLY A 78 -20.63 -2.71 -0.08
CA GLY A 78 -20.29 -2.03 1.18
C GLY A 78 -19.05 -2.60 1.89
N LYS A 79 -18.88 -3.93 1.85
CA LYS A 79 -17.72 -4.63 2.42
C LYS A 79 -16.37 -4.21 1.80
N GLY A 80 -16.41 -3.68 0.59
CA GLY A 80 -15.25 -3.16 -0.13
C GLY A 80 -14.82 -1.75 0.27
N ASN A 81 -15.52 -1.11 1.21
CA ASN A 81 -15.28 0.29 1.58
C ASN A 81 -14.92 0.41 3.06
N HIS A 82 -14.03 1.35 3.36
CA HIS A 82 -13.72 1.76 4.73
C HIS A 82 -14.30 3.15 4.99
N ASP A 83 -15.52 3.21 5.53
CA ASP A 83 -16.32 4.45 5.59
C ASP A 83 -15.59 5.63 6.25
N GLN A 84 -14.88 5.41 7.36
CA GLN A 84 -14.17 6.48 8.07
C GLN A 84 -12.96 7.04 7.30
N TRP A 85 -12.39 6.23 6.40
CA TRP A 85 -11.17 6.58 5.67
C TRP A 85 -11.43 6.84 4.18
N ASP A 86 -12.68 6.68 3.75
CA ASP A 86 -13.13 6.92 2.39
C ASP A 86 -12.24 6.22 1.34
N SER A 87 -11.97 4.93 1.60
CA SER A 87 -10.99 4.12 0.89
C SER A 87 -11.49 2.70 0.60
N ARG A 88 -10.75 1.94 -0.21
CA ARG A 88 -11.11 0.57 -0.63
C ARG A 88 -10.41 -0.50 0.19
N LEU A 89 -11.13 -1.56 0.55
CA LEU A 89 -10.64 -2.71 1.32
C LEU A 89 -10.31 -3.90 0.43
N PHE A 90 -9.06 -4.37 0.51
CA PHE A 90 -8.58 -5.51 -0.26
C PHE A 90 -9.36 -6.79 0.04
N ASN A 91 -9.57 -7.61 -1.00
CA ASN A 91 -10.09 -8.96 -0.84
C ASN A 91 -8.95 -9.95 -0.57
N TYR A 92 -8.55 -10.08 0.70
CA TYR A 92 -7.49 -11.00 1.11
C TYR A 92 -7.80 -12.49 0.87
N GLY A 93 -9.05 -12.84 0.53
CA GLY A 93 -9.43 -14.20 0.15
C GLY A 93 -9.17 -14.51 -1.34
N ASN A 94 -8.89 -13.50 -2.16
CA ASN A 94 -8.59 -13.66 -3.58
C ASN A 94 -7.08 -13.93 -3.78
N TYR A 95 -6.77 -14.97 -4.56
CA TYR A 95 -5.39 -15.41 -4.77
C TYR A 95 -4.52 -14.35 -5.49
N GLU A 96 -5.07 -13.67 -6.49
CA GLU A 96 -4.32 -12.65 -7.23
C GLU A 96 -4.11 -11.38 -6.40
N THR A 97 -5.05 -11.04 -5.51
CA THR A 97 -4.86 -9.98 -4.51
C THR A 97 -3.74 -10.35 -3.52
N LEU A 98 -3.73 -11.59 -3.00
CA LEU A 98 -2.64 -12.06 -2.15
C LEU A 98 -1.30 -12.05 -2.89
N ARG A 99 -1.27 -12.50 -4.15
CA ARG A 99 -0.07 -12.47 -4.99
C ARG A 99 0.43 -11.04 -5.16
N PHE A 100 -0.46 -10.08 -5.44
CA PHE A 100 -0.14 -8.67 -5.60
C PHE A 100 0.53 -8.09 -4.35
N LEU A 101 -0.08 -8.30 -3.17
CA LEU A 101 0.42 -7.77 -1.89
C LEU A 101 1.72 -8.46 -1.43
N LEU A 102 1.82 -9.79 -1.54
CA LEU A 102 3.03 -10.52 -1.14
C LEU A 102 4.20 -10.23 -2.07
N SER A 103 3.94 -10.13 -3.38
CA SER A 103 4.98 -9.75 -4.34
C SER A 103 5.43 -8.31 -4.15
N ASN A 104 4.58 -7.45 -3.58
CA ASN A 104 4.93 -6.06 -3.28
C ASN A 104 5.95 -5.98 -2.15
N LEU A 105 5.78 -6.78 -1.09
CA LEU A 105 6.78 -6.91 -0.02
C LEU A 105 8.12 -7.41 -0.59
N LYS A 106 8.08 -8.47 -1.41
CA LYS A 106 9.27 -9.01 -2.06
C LYS A 106 9.97 -7.97 -2.94
N PHE A 107 9.20 -7.18 -3.68
CA PHE A 107 9.72 -6.11 -4.52
C PHE A 107 10.52 -5.10 -3.71
N TYR A 108 10.00 -4.59 -2.59
CA TYR A 108 10.74 -3.63 -1.76
C TYR A 108 11.98 -4.24 -1.09
N LEU A 109 11.95 -5.51 -0.70
CA LEU A 109 13.13 -6.21 -0.18
C LEU A 109 14.21 -6.38 -1.26
N GLN A 110 13.81 -6.74 -2.49
CA GLN A 110 14.76 -7.13 -3.54
C GLN A 110 15.28 -5.93 -4.33
N GLU A 111 14.40 -5.01 -4.71
CA GLU A 111 14.71 -3.87 -5.59
C GLU A 111 15.35 -2.71 -4.82
N TYR A 112 14.81 -2.40 -3.64
CA TYR A 112 15.23 -1.25 -2.84
C TYR A 112 16.04 -1.62 -1.59
N LYS A 113 16.15 -2.91 -1.25
CA LYS A 113 16.92 -3.40 -0.10
C LYS A 113 16.47 -2.86 1.27
N PHE A 114 15.18 -2.58 1.44
CA PHE A 114 14.66 -2.32 2.79
C PHE A 114 14.93 -3.51 3.72
N ASP A 115 15.21 -3.23 5.00
CA ASP A 115 15.59 -4.23 6.00
C ASP A 115 14.38 -4.88 6.71
N GLY A 116 13.18 -4.31 6.50
CA GLY A 116 11.95 -4.80 7.10
C GLY A 116 10.81 -3.81 6.95
N PHE A 117 9.68 -4.16 7.58
CA PHE A 117 8.42 -3.46 7.41
C PHE A 117 7.74 -3.14 8.73
N ARG A 118 7.11 -1.97 8.77
CA ARG A 118 6.01 -1.67 9.70
C ARG A 118 4.71 -1.80 8.91
N PHE A 119 3.78 -2.65 9.37
CA PHE A 119 2.47 -2.77 8.74
C PHE A 119 1.49 -1.80 9.40
N ASP A 120 0.97 -0.85 8.62
CA ASP A 120 -0.01 0.11 9.09
C ASP A 120 -1.44 -0.43 9.04
N GLY A 121 -2.27 -0.03 10.00
CA GLY A 121 -3.71 -0.34 9.98
C GLY A 121 -4.08 -1.80 10.24
N VAL A 122 -3.20 -2.60 10.88
CA VAL A 122 -3.44 -4.03 11.17
C VAL A 122 -4.76 -4.26 11.92
N THR A 123 -5.11 -3.39 12.88
CA THR A 123 -6.39 -3.47 13.60
C THR A 123 -7.59 -3.37 12.65
N SER A 124 -7.53 -2.49 11.65
CA SER A 124 -8.59 -2.36 10.63
C SER A 124 -8.70 -3.65 9.82
N MET A 125 -7.57 -4.24 9.40
CA MET A 125 -7.57 -5.51 8.64
C MET A 125 -8.22 -6.68 9.40
N LEU A 126 -8.03 -6.76 10.72
CA LEU A 126 -8.55 -7.84 11.54
C LEU A 126 -10.01 -7.61 12.00
N ILE A 127 -10.39 -6.35 12.25
CA ILE A 127 -11.62 -6.01 12.98
C ILE A 127 -12.71 -5.38 12.10
N CYS A 128 -12.42 -4.93 10.87
CA CYS A 128 -13.43 -4.37 9.95
C CYS A 128 -14.60 -5.32 9.60
N ARG A 129 -14.59 -6.57 10.09
CA ARG A 129 -15.72 -7.51 10.01
C ARG A 129 -16.82 -7.29 11.05
N LEU A 130 -16.64 -6.46 12.07
CA LEU A 130 -17.58 -6.39 13.21
C LEU A 130 -18.83 -5.51 12.98
N HIS A 131 -18.96 -4.82 11.85
CA HIS A 131 -20.16 -4.01 11.56
C HIS A 131 -21.19 -4.67 10.62
N ASP A 132 -20.94 -5.90 10.15
CA ASP A 132 -21.90 -6.71 9.37
C ASP A 132 -22.73 -7.67 10.27
N VAL A 133 -23.03 -7.25 11.51
CA VAL A 133 -24.00 -7.95 12.37
C VAL A 133 -25.23 -7.06 12.53
N SER A 134 -26.12 -7.11 11.54
CA SER A 134 -27.53 -6.69 11.64
C SER A 134 -28.40 -7.59 10.79
#